data_AF-A0A9D6GB59-F1
#
_entry.id   AF-A0A9D6GB59-F1
#
_cell.length_a   1.000
_cell.length_b   1.000
_cell.length_c   1.000
_cell.angle_alpha   90.00
_cell.angle_beta   90.00
_cell.angle_gamma   90.00
#
_symmetry.space_group_name_H-M   'P 1'
#
loop_
_entity.id
_entity.type
_entity.pdbx_description
1 polymer ?
#
loop_
_entity_poly.entity_id
_entity_poly.type
_entity_poly.pdbx_seq_one_letter_code
_entity_poly.pdbx_strand_id
1 'polypeptide(L)' 'MIPRYSRPEMAAIWEPANKFRIWLEIEAAACDKQAELGVIPAAAAKAVRKKGR' A
#
# COMPACT_ATOMS: atom_id res chain seq x y z
N MET A 1 -17.21 3.87 -8.36
CA MET A 1 -18.60 3.36 -8.35
C MET A 1 -19.55 4.52 -8.64
N ILE A 2 -20.70 4.29 -9.29
CA ILE A 2 -21.65 5.37 -9.57
C ILE A 2 -22.38 5.75 -8.26
N PRO A 3 -22.30 7.01 -7.78
CA PRO A 3 -22.83 7.40 -6.46
C PRO A 3 -24.30 7.05 -6.25
N ARG A 4 -25.13 7.15 -7.30
CA ARG A 4 -26.57 6.83 -7.25
C ARG A 4 -26.88 5.38 -6.86
N TYR A 5 -26.00 4.43 -7.19
CA TYR A 5 -26.24 2.99 -7.03
C TYR A 5 -25.26 2.32 -6.06
N SER A 6 -24.41 3.09 -5.37
CA SER A 6 -23.41 2.53 -4.47
C SER A 6 -23.55 3.13 -3.08
N ARG A 7 -23.46 2.26 -2.07
CA ARG A 7 -23.34 2.69 -0.68
C ARG A 7 -21.97 3.34 -0.50
N PRO A 8 -21.84 4.40 0.32
CA PRO A 8 -20.56 5.07 0.56
C PRO A 8 -19.43 4.11 0.97
N GLU A 9 -19.73 3.15 1.84
CA GLU A 9 -18.79 2.10 2.27
C GLU A 9 -18.24 1.29 1.10
N MET A 10 -19.11 0.88 0.16
CA MET A 10 -18.71 0.11 -1.02
C MET A 10 -17.93 0.97 -2.02
N ALA A 11 -18.33 2.23 -2.19
CA ALA A 11 -17.60 3.16 -3.05
C ALA A 11 -16.17 3.37 -2.55
N ALA A 12 -15.98 3.59 -1.24
CA ALA A 12 -14.69 3.83 -0.60
C ALA A 12 -13.67 2.69 -0.81
N ILE A 13 -14.12 1.43 -0.83
CA ILE A 13 -13.24 0.28 -1.10
C ILE A 13 -12.60 0.39 -2.50
N TRP A 14 -13.37 0.86 -3.48
CA TRP A 14 -12.95 0.96 -4.87
C TRP A 14 -12.39 2.34 -5.26
N GLU A 15 -12.28 3.26 -4.30
CA GLU A 15 -11.65 4.55 -4.57
C GLU A 15 -10.16 4.38 -4.87
N PRO A 16 -9.60 5.17 -5.81
CA PRO A 16 -8.17 5.11 -6.13
C PRO A 16 -7.27 5.25 -4.90
N ALA A 17 -7.65 6.09 -3.94
CA ALA A 17 -6.90 6.26 -2.68
C ALA A 17 -6.76 4.94 -1.91
N ASN A 18 -7.84 4.15 -1.77
CA ASN A 18 -7.79 2.86 -1.09
C ASN A 18 -6.96 1.84 -1.88
N LYS A 19 -7.06 1.84 -3.21
CA LYS A 19 -6.21 1.00 -4.08
C LYS A 19 -4.73 1.30 -3.88
N PHE A 20 -4.33 2.56 -3.92
CA PHE A 20 -2.92 2.96 -3.75
C PHE A 20 -2.41 2.68 -2.33
N ARG A 21 -3.26 2.85 -1.30
CA ARG A 21 -2.92 2.45 0.07
C ARG A 21 -2.60 0.95 0.16
N ILE A 22 -3.46 0.10 -0.41
CA ILE A 22 -3.26 -1.36 -0.41
C ILE A 22 -1.99 -1.73 -1.17
N TRP A 23 -1.76 -1.14 -2.35
CA TRP A 23 -0.53 -1.39 -3.11
C TRP A 23 0.73 -1.02 -2.33
N LEU A 24 0.73 0.15 -1.69
CA LEU A 24 1.84 0.55 -0.85
C LEU A 24 2.06 -0.43 0.32
N GLU A 25 1.01 -0.90 0.97
CA GLU A 25 1.12 -1.88 2.06
C GLU A 25 1.74 -3.20 1.57
N ILE A 26 1.34 -3.67 0.40
CA ILE A 26 1.89 -4.87 -0.24
C ILE A 26 3.37 -4.67 -0.57
N GLU A 27 3.71 -3.58 -1.27
CA GLU A 27 5.08 -3.30 -1.70
C GLU A 27 6.02 -3.07 -0.51
N ALA A 28 5.56 -2.38 0.53
CA ALA A 28 6.34 -2.20 1.74
C ALA A 28 6.63 -3.53 2.44
N ALA A 29 5.65 -4.44 2.50
CA ALA A 29 5.85 -5.79 3.04
C ALA A 29 6.81 -6.63 2.18
N ALA A 30 6.74 -6.49 0.85
CA ALA A 30 7.68 -7.13 -0.07
C ALA A 30 9.11 -6.61 0.15
N CYS A 31 9.30 -5.29 0.28
CA CYS A 31 10.59 -4.67 0.59
C CYS A 31 11.15 -5.15 1.94
N ASP A 32 10.31 -5.32 2.96
CA ASP A 32 10.75 -5.83 4.27
C ASP A 32 11.36 -7.25 4.12
N LYS A 33 10.70 -8.14 3.37
CA LYS A 33 11.26 -9.47 3.09
C LYS A 33 12.48 -9.46 2.18
N GLN A 34 12.52 -8.58 1.18
CA GLN A 34 13.71 -8.41 0.36
C GLN A 34 14.92 -7.93 1.17
N ALA A 35 14.71 -7.08 2.19
CA ALA A 35 15.76 -6.66 3.10
C ALA A 35 16.25 -7.79 4.01
N GLU A 36 15.35 -8.63 4.53
CA GLU A 36 15.71 -9.83 5.29
C GLU A 36 16.53 -10.83 4.44
N LEU A 37 16.21 -10.96 3.16
CA LEU A 37 16.94 -11.80 2.20
C LEU A 37 18.24 -11.16 1.70
N GLY A 38 18.54 -9.93 2.09
CA GLY A 38 19.76 -9.20 1.66
C GLY A 38 19.74 -8.69 0.22
N VAL A 39 18.59 -8.71 -0.46
CA VAL A 39 18.43 -8.20 -1.84
C VAL A 39 18.52 -6.67 -1.88
N ILE A 40 18.01 -6.00 -0.84
CA ILE A 40 18.07 -4.55 -0.67
C ILE A 40 18.63 -4.17 0.71
N PRO A 41 19.22 -2.97 0.88
CA PRO A 41 19.60 -2.48 2.19
C PRO A 41 18.39 -2.31 3.12
N ALA A 42 18.51 -2.72 4.40
CA ALA A 42 17.45 -2.55 5.40
C ALA A 42 17.02 -1.08 5.60
N ALA A 43 17.95 -0.14 5.39
CA ALA A 43 17.65 1.29 5.42
C ALA A 43 16.66 1.72 4.32
N ALA A 44 16.70 1.07 3.14
CA ALA A 44 15.78 1.34 2.04
C ALA A 44 14.36 0.87 2.38
N ALA A 45 14.20 -0.36 2.88
CA ALA A 45 12.90 -0.86 3.35
C ALA A 45 12.29 0.03 4.44
N LYS A 46 13.10 0.46 5.42
CA LYS A 46 12.67 1.39 6.47
C LYS A 46 12.25 2.76 5.93
N ALA A 47 12.92 3.26 4.90
CA ALA A 47 12.57 4.52 4.26
C ALA A 47 11.23 4.44 3.52
N VAL A 48 10.96 3.33 2.82
CA VAL A 48 9.67 3.07 2.14
C VAL A 48 8.53 3.07 3.17
N ARG A 49 8.67 2.34 4.28
CA ARG A 49 7.69 2.32 5.37
C ARG A 49 7.43 3.70 5.98
N LYS A 50 8.48 4.51 6.18
CA LYS A 50 8.35 5.83 6.79
C LYS A 50 7.68 6.85 5.87
N LYS A 51 7.98 6.82 4.57
CA LYS A 51 7.48 7.79 3.59
C LYS A 51 6.11 7.44 3.01
N GLY A 52 5.73 6.16 3.05
CA GLY A 52 4.42 5.72 2.57
C GLY A 52 3.27 5.99 3.53
N ARG A 53 3.56 6.37 4.78
CA ARG A 53 2.54 6.73 5.77
C ARG A 53 2.10 8.17 5.61
#